data_AF-A0A7C1Y0D4-F1
#
_entry.id   AF-A0A7C1Y0D4-F1
#
_cell.length_a   1.000
_cell.length_b   1.000
_cell.length_c   1.000
_cell.angle_alpha   90.00
_cell.angle_beta   90.00
_cell.angle_gamma   90.00
#
_symmetry.space_group_name_H-M   'P 1'
#
loop_
_entity.id
_entity.type
_entity.pdbx_description
1 polymer ?
#
loop_
_entity_poly.entity_id
_entity_poly.type
_entity_poly.pdbx_seq_one_letter_code
_entity_poly.pdbx_strand_id
1 'polypeptide(L)'
;MARSGGNVANMRHSRTLALLVVSTFAFGHPAVVRAQQTVRISEFMAVNNNSLDDEDRDEEDWIEIHNAAADTVNLKGWYLTDNINDLTKWAFPEVTLAPGDYLIVFASGKNRKDPLGVLHANFKLSGSGEYLGLVRPDGQTVVSAFSPTYPIQAPDVSYGFSAVDMEVPLIGPEAPARALIPRDDALEPSTQYSQALRPWTVGDLDDSSWSAGVTGVGYDYPNLTGLDVAAMRNVNETVYVRVPFEIDNPASIEALTLRMRYDDGMITYINGLEVARSNAPAPTTETWNSGALAYRLNRIAVRPVDYPISQFDFLHVGANMLAVQGLNHGVDSPNLLVYPELLAKMRIYDDTTPHYFQAPTPGMPNNIGVERLGPIISDNQHYPEIPTENDDLLIRVRIDPSFDPVDTATLHYRVMFGNEVEVPLRDDGANADGLAGDGIYGVRIPAGTLRAGQMVRWFVTATDTAGRESRLPAFLLPQDSPEYVGTVVEDPSLVNPLPVLHWFIENPTAANSDVGTRCTLFYDGEFYDNVAINIHGQSSRGFPKKSYDIDFHPGYNFKCAQGQPRADDINLMTTYPDKAQMRNILAYGVYRDADCPYHWVFPVRVQQNGAFWGTAHVMENGDED
;
A
#
# COMPACT_ATOMS: atom_id res chain seq x y z
N MET A 1 -46.58 -69.74 -56.29
CA MET A 1 -47.81 -70.38 -55.76
C MET A 1 -48.40 -69.45 -54.71
N ALA A 2 -49.70 -69.13 -54.84
CA ALA A 2 -50.68 -68.80 -53.80
C ALA A 2 -50.20 -68.11 -52.50
N ARG A 3 -50.82 -67.06 -51.96
CA ARG A 3 -52.18 -66.53 -52.13
C ARG A 3 -52.29 -65.25 -51.26
N SER A 4 -53.09 -64.29 -51.74
CA SER A 4 -54.07 -63.44 -51.03
C SER A 4 -53.90 -63.21 -49.51
N GLY A 5 -54.03 -62.00 -48.96
CA GLY A 5 -54.80 -60.85 -49.42
C GLY A 5 -55.88 -60.48 -48.38
N GLY A 6 -56.04 -59.17 -48.15
CA GLY A 6 -57.21 -58.52 -47.53
C GLY A 6 -57.05 -58.22 -46.03
N ASN A 7 -57.41 -57.06 -45.49
CA ASN A 7 -58.05 -55.85 -46.02
C ASN A 7 -57.67 -54.69 -45.08
N VAL A 8 -57.17 -53.55 -45.57
CA VAL A 8 -57.92 -52.37 -46.07
C VAL A 8 -58.82 -51.75 -45.01
N ALA A 9 -58.46 -50.56 -44.50
CA ALA A 9 -59.14 -49.31 -44.88
C ALA A 9 -58.45 -48.07 -44.28
N ASN A 10 -58.18 -47.14 -45.19
CA ASN A 10 -57.49 -45.86 -45.02
C ASN A 10 -58.30 -44.84 -44.23
N MET A 11 -57.60 -43.96 -43.51
CA MET A 11 -57.91 -42.53 -43.52
C MET A 11 -56.60 -41.76 -43.70
N ARG A 12 -56.49 -41.08 -44.84
CA ARG A 12 -55.35 -40.22 -45.25
C ARG A 12 -55.16 -39.12 -44.23
N HIS A 13 -53.94 -38.60 -44.04
CA HIS A 13 -53.61 -37.18 -44.04
C HIS A 13 -52.10 -36.98 -44.29
N SER A 14 -51.82 -35.86 -44.94
CA SER A 14 -50.59 -35.29 -45.54
C SER A 14 -49.20 -35.63 -44.96
N ARG A 15 -48.22 -35.71 -45.87
CA ARG A 15 -46.77 -35.69 -45.60
C ARG A 15 -46.32 -34.28 -45.18
N THR A 16 -45.51 -34.15 -44.11
CA THR A 16 -44.45 -33.13 -44.02
C THR A 16 -43.32 -33.64 -43.13
N LEU A 17 -42.11 -33.60 -43.67
CA LEU A 17 -40.82 -33.89 -43.03
C LEU A 17 -40.60 -32.86 -41.89
N ALA A 18 -40.54 -33.29 -40.64
CA ALA A 18 -40.15 -32.41 -39.53
C ALA A 18 -38.63 -32.40 -39.40
N LEU A 19 -38.03 -31.29 -39.80
CA LEU A 19 -36.62 -30.94 -39.61
C LEU A 19 -36.37 -30.81 -38.10
N LEU A 20 -35.55 -31.69 -37.52
CA LEU A 20 -35.13 -31.62 -36.13
C LEU A 20 -34.11 -30.48 -36.00
N VAL A 21 -34.58 -29.27 -35.66
CA VAL A 21 -33.69 -28.17 -35.25
C VAL A 21 -33.35 -28.40 -33.79
N VAL A 22 -32.16 -28.93 -33.53
CA VAL A 22 -31.55 -28.92 -32.19
C VAL A 22 -31.09 -27.49 -31.93
N SER A 23 -31.91 -26.73 -31.23
CA SER A 23 -31.56 -25.40 -30.73
C SER A 23 -30.63 -25.55 -29.53
N THR A 24 -29.32 -25.63 -29.76
CA THR A 24 -28.33 -25.39 -28.71
C THR A 24 -28.39 -23.91 -28.36
N PHE A 25 -29.02 -23.57 -27.23
CA PHE A 25 -28.83 -22.27 -26.59
C PHE A 25 -27.40 -22.22 -26.05
N ALA A 26 -26.49 -21.67 -26.85
CA ALA A 26 -25.20 -21.22 -26.36
C ALA A 26 -25.46 -19.97 -25.50
N PHE A 27 -25.41 -20.13 -24.17
CA PHE A 27 -25.25 -18.99 -23.28
C PHE A 27 -23.91 -18.35 -23.61
N GLY A 28 -23.96 -17.17 -24.24
CA GLY A 28 -22.80 -16.33 -24.45
C GLY A 28 -22.20 -16.00 -23.11
N HIS A 29 -21.10 -16.66 -22.77
CA HIS A 29 -20.21 -16.18 -21.73
C HIS A 29 -19.63 -14.87 -22.26
N PRO A 30 -19.61 -13.76 -21.49
CA PRO A 30 -18.68 -12.71 -21.82
C PRO A 30 -17.30 -13.36 -21.82
N ALA A 31 -16.62 -13.29 -22.98
CA ALA A 31 -15.22 -13.69 -23.07
C ALA A 31 -14.43 -12.71 -22.20
N VAL A 32 -14.21 -13.06 -20.94
CA VAL A 32 -13.25 -12.37 -20.09
C VAL A 32 -11.90 -12.96 -20.44
N VAL A 33 -11.06 -12.17 -21.11
CA VAL A 33 -9.63 -12.47 -21.23
C VAL A 33 -9.06 -12.40 -19.81
N ARG A 34 -8.79 -13.55 -19.20
CA ARG A 34 -8.13 -13.62 -17.90
C ARG A 34 -6.65 -13.92 -18.12
N ALA A 35 -5.79 -12.95 -17.83
CA ALA A 35 -4.40 -13.25 -17.59
C ALA A 35 -4.33 -13.96 -16.23
N GLN A 36 -3.89 -15.21 -16.20
CA GLN A 36 -3.46 -15.85 -14.97
C GLN A 36 -2.26 -15.05 -14.47
N GLN A 37 -2.46 -14.19 -13.47
CA GLN A 37 -1.39 -13.36 -12.91
C GLN A 37 -0.33 -14.28 -12.29
N THR A 38 0.94 -14.08 -12.66
CA THR A 38 2.08 -14.89 -12.22
C THR A 38 3.02 -14.07 -11.33
N VAL A 39 4.12 -14.68 -10.87
CA VAL A 39 5.24 -13.94 -10.27
C VAL A 39 5.72 -12.85 -11.24
N ARG A 40 5.92 -11.64 -10.70
CA ARG A 40 6.33 -10.46 -11.47
C ARG A 40 7.25 -9.55 -10.66
N ILE A 41 7.88 -8.61 -11.36
CA ILE A 41 8.47 -7.43 -10.74
C ILE A 41 7.32 -6.45 -10.49
N SER A 42 7.04 -6.13 -9.22
CA SER A 42 5.94 -5.23 -8.83
C SER A 42 6.39 -3.78 -8.73
N GLU A 43 7.59 -3.56 -8.20
CA GLU A 43 8.15 -2.24 -7.89
C GLU A 43 9.68 -2.32 -7.96
N PHE A 44 10.36 -1.23 -8.29
CA PHE A 44 11.80 -1.10 -8.12
C PHE A 44 12.18 0.37 -7.90
N MET A 45 13.36 0.61 -7.35
CA MET A 45 13.96 1.93 -7.22
C MET A 45 15.43 1.86 -7.67
N ALA A 46 15.79 2.71 -8.64
CA ALA A 46 17.14 2.77 -9.22
C ALA A 46 17.97 3.99 -8.76
N VAL A 47 17.40 4.82 -7.87
CA VAL A 47 18.07 5.95 -7.23
C VAL A 47 17.55 6.05 -5.80
N ASN A 48 18.10 5.21 -4.92
CA ASN A 48 17.78 5.20 -3.51
C ASN A 48 18.79 6.07 -2.76
N ASN A 49 18.35 7.21 -2.24
CA ASN A 49 19.20 8.13 -1.51
C ASN A 49 18.89 8.16 -0.01
N ASN A 50 17.64 7.89 0.40
CA ASN A 50 17.21 7.94 1.81
C ASN A 50 15.94 7.11 2.06
N SER A 51 15.60 6.10 1.25
CA SER A 51 14.30 5.40 1.37
C SER A 51 14.36 4.07 2.14
N LEU A 52 15.12 3.10 1.64
CA LEU A 52 15.21 1.74 2.18
C LEU A 52 16.67 1.34 2.34
N ASP A 53 17.07 1.08 3.58
CA ASP A 53 18.42 0.63 3.89
C ASP A 53 18.54 -0.89 3.73
N ASP A 54 19.71 -1.36 3.30
CA ASP A 54 20.07 -2.78 3.40
C ASP A 54 20.56 -3.17 4.81
N GLU A 55 20.96 -4.42 5.01
CA GLU A 55 21.46 -4.91 6.31
C GLU A 55 22.79 -4.28 6.75
N ASP A 56 23.53 -3.65 5.83
CA ASP A 56 24.74 -2.88 6.12
C ASP A 56 24.43 -1.39 6.39
N ARG A 57 23.15 -0.99 6.32
CA ARG A 57 22.67 0.40 6.32
C ARG A 57 23.15 1.23 5.11
N ASP A 58 23.34 0.57 3.96
CA ASP A 58 23.59 1.24 2.68
C ASP A 58 22.27 1.48 1.92
N GLU A 59 22.12 2.66 1.30
CA GLU A 59 20.99 3.03 0.44
C GLU A 59 21.19 2.43 -0.97
N GLU A 60 20.95 1.12 -1.10
CA GLU A 60 21.14 0.41 -2.37
C GLU A 60 19.86 0.41 -3.23
N ASP A 61 20.02 0.38 -4.56
CA ASP A 61 18.90 0.15 -5.49
C ASP A 61 18.21 -1.16 -5.12
N TRP A 62 16.89 -1.25 -5.33
CA TRP A 62 16.14 -2.45 -4.97
C TRP A 62 15.08 -2.79 -6.00
N ILE A 63 14.78 -4.09 -6.09
CA ILE A 63 13.80 -4.69 -6.98
C ILE A 63 12.87 -5.54 -6.12
N GLU A 64 11.58 -5.33 -6.25
CA GLU A 64 10.55 -6.11 -5.58
C GLU A 64 9.93 -7.14 -6.50
N ILE A 65 9.88 -8.38 -6.01
CA ILE A 65 9.23 -9.52 -6.65
C ILE A 65 7.97 -9.86 -5.88
N HIS A 66 6.83 -9.92 -6.58
CA HIS A 66 5.55 -10.26 -5.99
C HIS A 66 4.98 -11.54 -6.62
N ASN A 67 4.52 -12.46 -5.77
CA ASN A 67 3.76 -13.63 -6.21
C ASN A 67 2.25 -13.34 -6.23
N ALA A 68 1.77 -12.80 -7.36
CA ALA A 68 0.34 -12.57 -7.58
C ALA A 68 -0.47 -13.83 -7.94
N ALA A 69 0.15 -15.02 -7.98
CA ALA A 69 -0.52 -16.26 -8.30
C ALA A 69 -1.25 -16.85 -7.08
N ALA A 70 -2.18 -17.78 -7.33
CA ALA A 70 -2.89 -18.52 -6.28
C ALA A 70 -2.04 -19.63 -5.63
N ASP A 71 -0.91 -19.99 -6.24
CA ASP A 71 -0.04 -21.08 -5.82
C ASP A 71 1.27 -20.55 -5.24
N THR A 72 1.85 -21.31 -4.32
CA THR A 72 3.22 -21.09 -3.84
C THR A 72 4.23 -21.31 -4.97
N VAL A 73 5.21 -20.41 -5.11
CA VAL A 73 6.25 -20.49 -6.15
C VAL A 73 7.65 -20.56 -5.53
N ASN A 74 8.46 -21.49 -6.01
CA ASN A 74 9.89 -21.57 -5.69
C ASN A 74 10.70 -20.90 -6.82
N LEU A 75 11.52 -19.91 -6.46
CA LEU A 75 12.32 -19.11 -7.39
C LEU A 75 13.66 -19.76 -7.75
N LYS A 76 13.99 -20.94 -7.22
CA LYS A 76 15.24 -21.64 -7.55
C LYS A 76 15.41 -21.78 -9.07
N GLY A 77 16.50 -21.22 -9.58
CA GLY A 77 16.84 -21.27 -11.00
C GLY A 77 16.14 -20.23 -11.86
N TRP A 78 15.27 -19.39 -11.32
CA TRP A 78 14.82 -18.16 -12.00
C TRP A 78 15.98 -17.16 -12.07
N TYR A 79 15.84 -16.13 -12.92
CA TYR A 79 16.87 -15.11 -13.11
C TYR A 79 16.32 -13.67 -13.05
N LEU A 80 17.11 -12.77 -12.47
CA LEU A 80 17.00 -11.32 -12.69
C LEU A 80 18.08 -10.85 -13.65
N THR A 81 17.75 -9.85 -14.45
CA THR A 81 18.68 -9.20 -15.36
C THR A 81 18.29 -7.75 -15.65
N ASP A 82 19.30 -6.89 -15.78
CA ASP A 82 19.21 -5.52 -16.31
C ASP A 82 19.60 -5.46 -17.81
N ASN A 83 19.87 -6.61 -18.44
CA ASN A 83 20.43 -6.70 -19.78
C ASN A 83 19.66 -7.70 -20.64
N ILE A 84 18.92 -7.19 -21.61
CA ILE A 84 18.11 -8.01 -22.54
C ILE A 84 18.95 -9.01 -23.36
N ASN A 85 20.26 -8.79 -23.48
CA ASN A 85 21.17 -9.68 -24.19
C ASN A 85 21.81 -10.76 -23.28
N ASP A 86 21.55 -10.71 -21.97
CA ASP A 86 21.93 -11.73 -20.99
C ASP A 86 20.78 -11.96 -20.01
N LEU A 87 19.83 -12.80 -20.43
CA LEU A 87 18.65 -13.14 -19.63
C LEU A 87 18.95 -13.98 -18.38
N THR A 88 20.19 -14.42 -18.18
CA THR A 88 20.60 -15.31 -17.09
C THR A 88 21.59 -14.66 -16.12
N LYS A 89 21.69 -13.32 -16.14
CA LYS A 89 22.72 -12.54 -15.43
C LYS A 89 22.84 -12.85 -13.94
N TRP A 90 21.71 -12.95 -13.23
CA TRP A 90 21.68 -13.31 -11.81
C TRP A 90 20.64 -14.38 -11.50
N ALA A 91 21.09 -15.57 -11.13
CA ALA A 91 20.19 -16.65 -10.71
C ALA A 91 19.77 -16.50 -9.24
N PHE A 92 18.47 -16.66 -8.96
CA PHE A 92 17.93 -16.71 -7.60
C PHE A 92 18.42 -17.95 -6.82
N PRO A 93 18.65 -17.81 -5.50
CA PRO A 93 18.75 -18.97 -4.61
C PRO A 93 17.37 -19.62 -4.40
N GLU A 94 17.32 -20.64 -3.55
CA GLU A 94 16.07 -21.36 -3.26
C GLU A 94 15.18 -20.58 -2.29
N VAL A 95 14.40 -19.65 -2.82
CA VAL A 95 13.39 -18.86 -2.09
C VAL A 95 12.00 -19.30 -2.50
N THR A 96 11.11 -19.45 -1.52
CA THR A 96 9.72 -19.83 -1.74
C THR A 96 8.81 -18.66 -1.36
N LEU A 97 7.93 -18.27 -2.27
CA LEU A 97 6.93 -17.22 -2.08
C LEU A 97 5.54 -17.85 -2.02
N ALA A 98 4.83 -17.68 -0.91
CA ALA A 98 3.42 -18.01 -0.82
C ALA A 98 2.58 -17.05 -1.70
N PRO A 99 1.29 -17.36 -1.96
CA PRO A 99 0.39 -16.43 -2.63
C PRO A 99 0.34 -15.08 -1.92
N GLY A 100 0.57 -13.98 -2.63
CA GLY A 100 0.59 -12.63 -2.08
C GLY A 100 1.91 -12.20 -1.42
N ASP A 101 2.91 -13.08 -1.33
CA ASP A 101 4.20 -12.73 -0.74
C ASP A 101 5.02 -11.81 -1.66
N TYR A 102 5.78 -10.92 -1.01
CA TYR A 102 6.72 -10.00 -1.61
C TYR A 102 8.17 -10.37 -1.21
N LEU A 103 9.11 -10.09 -2.10
CA LEU A 103 10.55 -10.29 -1.88
C LEU A 103 11.33 -9.10 -2.42
N ILE A 104 12.09 -8.45 -1.56
CA ILE A 104 13.05 -7.41 -1.94
C ILE A 104 14.39 -8.05 -2.28
N VAL A 105 14.97 -7.63 -3.41
CA VAL A 105 16.33 -7.95 -3.84
C VAL A 105 17.07 -6.65 -4.12
N PHE A 106 18.15 -6.38 -3.39
CA PHE A 106 18.97 -5.19 -3.61
C PHE A 106 19.85 -5.34 -4.86
N ALA A 107 19.68 -4.45 -5.83
CA ALA A 107 20.57 -4.31 -6.98
C ALA A 107 21.82 -3.51 -6.59
N SER A 108 22.69 -4.14 -5.79
CA SER A 108 23.88 -3.49 -5.20
C SER A 108 25.20 -3.92 -5.82
N GLY A 109 25.20 -4.97 -6.63
CA GLY A 109 26.43 -5.64 -7.08
C GLY A 109 27.11 -6.54 -6.04
N LYS A 110 26.65 -6.57 -4.78
CA LYS A 110 27.25 -7.38 -3.69
C LYS A 110 27.10 -8.90 -3.91
N ASN A 111 26.15 -9.35 -4.73
CA ASN A 111 25.93 -10.74 -5.13
C ASN A 111 25.74 -11.74 -3.95
N ARG A 112 25.03 -11.32 -2.90
CA ARG A 112 24.66 -12.16 -1.75
C ARG A 112 23.43 -13.00 -2.07
N LYS A 113 23.50 -14.31 -1.79
CA LYS A 113 22.50 -15.31 -2.19
C LYS A 113 22.11 -16.28 -1.08
N ASP A 114 22.30 -15.91 0.18
CA ASP A 114 21.80 -16.74 1.28
C ASP A 114 20.27 -16.69 1.28
N PRO A 115 19.54 -17.80 1.08
CA PRO A 115 18.08 -17.79 1.12
C PRO A 115 17.49 -17.35 2.47
N LEU A 116 18.28 -17.37 3.54
CA LEU A 116 17.87 -16.93 4.88
C LEU A 116 18.30 -15.50 5.21
N GLY A 117 19.05 -14.85 4.31
CA GLY A 117 19.54 -13.48 4.48
C GLY A 117 18.94 -12.52 3.47
N VAL A 118 19.41 -11.27 3.51
CA VAL A 118 19.08 -10.26 2.52
C VAL A 118 19.75 -10.61 1.19
N LEU A 119 18.98 -10.50 0.10
CA LEU A 119 19.46 -10.86 -1.23
C LEU A 119 20.01 -9.65 -1.97
N HIS A 120 21.17 -9.84 -2.59
CA HIS A 120 21.80 -8.83 -3.42
C HIS A 120 22.09 -9.38 -4.82
N ALA A 121 21.62 -8.68 -5.84
CA ALA A 121 21.98 -8.94 -7.23
C ALA A 121 23.48 -8.66 -7.46
N ASN A 122 24.02 -9.16 -8.58
CA ASN A 122 25.40 -8.90 -9.02
C ASN A 122 25.50 -7.68 -9.96
N PHE A 123 24.49 -6.82 -9.97
CA PHE A 123 24.42 -5.60 -10.77
C PHE A 123 23.76 -4.48 -9.96
N LYS A 124 23.88 -3.24 -10.46
CA LYS A 124 23.17 -2.04 -10.02
C LYS A 124 22.23 -1.56 -11.11
N LEU A 125 21.22 -0.79 -10.75
CA LEU A 125 20.30 -0.19 -11.71
C LEU A 125 20.81 1.19 -12.16
N SER A 126 20.44 1.58 -13.36
CA SER A 126 20.73 2.90 -13.90
C SER A 126 19.57 3.86 -13.66
N GLY A 127 19.81 4.97 -12.96
CA GLY A 127 18.84 6.05 -12.82
C GLY A 127 18.41 6.68 -14.15
N SER A 128 19.21 6.55 -15.23
CA SER A 128 18.84 7.09 -16.56
C SER A 128 17.87 6.20 -17.35
N GLY A 129 17.55 5.01 -16.86
CA GLY A 129 16.78 4.00 -17.58
C GLY A 129 17.64 2.92 -18.22
N GLU A 130 17.22 1.66 -18.07
CA GLU A 130 17.73 0.50 -18.80
C GLU A 130 16.69 -0.64 -18.86
N TYR A 131 17.06 -1.81 -19.40
CA TYR A 131 16.19 -2.98 -19.35
C TYR A 131 16.13 -3.53 -17.92
N LEU A 132 15.00 -4.08 -17.50
CA LEU A 132 14.90 -4.87 -16.27
C LEU A 132 13.93 -6.02 -16.51
N GLY A 133 14.32 -7.25 -16.17
CA GLY A 133 13.50 -8.43 -16.44
C GLY A 133 13.66 -9.58 -15.44
N LEU A 134 12.55 -10.31 -15.26
CA LEU A 134 12.44 -11.55 -14.50
C LEU A 134 12.19 -12.71 -15.47
N VAL A 135 13.02 -13.75 -15.38
CA VAL A 135 13.10 -14.84 -16.36
C VAL A 135 12.91 -16.20 -15.68
N ARG A 136 12.17 -17.10 -16.34
CA ARG A 136 11.93 -18.47 -15.88
C ARG A 136 13.21 -19.32 -15.86
N PRO A 137 13.18 -20.49 -15.21
CA PRO A 137 14.31 -21.42 -15.18
C PRO A 137 14.81 -21.95 -16.53
N ASP A 138 14.03 -21.80 -17.61
CA ASP A 138 14.48 -22.13 -18.96
C ASP A 138 15.52 -21.13 -19.52
N GLY A 139 15.71 -19.99 -18.84
CA GLY A 139 16.64 -18.93 -19.22
C GLY A 139 16.22 -18.15 -20.47
N GLN A 140 14.97 -18.30 -20.92
CA GLN A 140 14.47 -17.71 -22.17
C GLN A 140 13.11 -17.02 -22.00
N THR A 141 12.23 -17.57 -21.17
CA THR A 141 10.88 -17.04 -20.98
C THR A 141 10.89 -15.89 -19.97
N VAL A 142 10.79 -14.66 -20.48
CA VAL A 142 10.59 -13.45 -19.66
C VAL A 142 9.15 -13.42 -19.18
N VAL A 143 8.93 -13.36 -17.86
CA VAL A 143 7.58 -13.30 -17.26
C VAL A 143 7.14 -11.90 -16.87
N SER A 144 8.10 -11.01 -16.62
CA SER A 144 7.86 -9.62 -16.25
C SER A 144 9.09 -8.83 -16.67
N ALA A 145 8.89 -7.68 -17.30
CA ALA A 145 9.98 -6.82 -17.70
C ALA A 145 9.54 -5.38 -17.95
N PHE A 146 10.47 -4.46 -17.72
CA PHE A 146 10.45 -3.10 -18.23
C PHE A 146 11.32 -3.06 -19.49
N SER A 147 10.68 -2.98 -20.66
CA SER A 147 11.31 -3.19 -21.95
C SER A 147 10.84 -2.16 -23.00
N PRO A 148 11.71 -1.70 -23.90
CA PRO A 148 13.16 -2.02 -23.98
C PRO A 148 13.99 -1.34 -22.90
N THR A 149 13.44 -0.32 -22.24
CA THR A 149 14.02 0.39 -21.10
C THR A 149 12.91 0.93 -20.20
N TYR A 150 13.11 0.96 -18.88
CA TYR A 150 12.32 1.82 -18.01
C TYR A 150 12.76 3.30 -18.19
N PRO A 151 11.90 4.29 -17.86
CA PRO A 151 12.22 5.71 -18.04
C PRO A 151 13.23 6.22 -17.00
N ILE A 152 13.70 7.45 -17.15
CA ILE A 152 14.57 8.10 -16.15
C ILE A 152 13.90 8.11 -14.76
N GLN A 153 14.68 7.85 -13.71
CA GLN A 153 14.24 7.69 -12.34
C GLN A 153 14.63 8.91 -11.51
N ALA A 154 13.75 9.30 -10.58
CA ALA A 154 14.02 10.36 -9.63
C ALA A 154 14.50 9.77 -8.29
N PRO A 155 15.36 10.48 -7.55
CA PRO A 155 15.76 10.06 -6.21
C PRO A 155 14.56 9.76 -5.31
N ASP A 156 14.61 8.63 -4.62
CA ASP A 156 13.60 8.17 -3.64
C ASP A 156 12.17 8.03 -4.22
N VAL A 157 12.05 7.91 -5.54
CA VAL A 157 10.80 7.63 -6.25
C VAL A 157 10.94 6.29 -6.95
N SER A 158 10.11 5.33 -6.57
CA SER A 158 10.08 4.00 -7.18
C SER A 158 9.21 3.99 -8.45
N TYR A 159 9.32 2.91 -9.23
CA TYR A 159 8.58 2.71 -10.45
C TYR A 159 8.06 1.27 -10.53
N GLY A 160 6.82 1.09 -10.98
CA GLY A 160 6.20 -0.23 -10.98
C GLY A 160 4.71 -0.22 -11.30
N PHE A 161 4.01 -1.28 -10.93
CA PHE A 161 2.61 -1.49 -11.28
C PHE A 161 1.70 -1.19 -10.09
N SER A 162 0.60 -0.47 -10.31
CA SER A 162 -0.30 -0.08 -9.24
C SER A 162 -1.14 -1.26 -8.74
N ALA A 163 -1.56 -1.21 -7.48
CA ALA A 163 -2.43 -2.21 -6.86
C ALA A 163 -3.66 -1.53 -6.26
N VAL A 164 -4.82 -1.69 -6.89
CA VAL A 164 -6.06 -1.01 -6.52
C VAL A 164 -7.02 -1.96 -5.82
N ASP A 165 -7.50 -1.53 -4.66
CA ASP A 165 -8.61 -2.20 -3.99
C ASP A 165 -9.92 -1.89 -4.71
N MET A 166 -10.63 -2.93 -5.12
CA MET A 166 -11.93 -2.81 -5.80
C MET A 166 -12.99 -3.64 -5.10
N GLU A 167 -14.19 -3.08 -4.96
CA GLU A 167 -15.38 -3.85 -4.60
C GLU A 167 -15.93 -4.52 -5.86
N VAL A 168 -15.87 -5.85 -5.90
CA VAL A 168 -16.34 -6.69 -7.00
C VAL A 168 -17.59 -7.45 -6.55
N PRO A 169 -18.73 -7.30 -7.25
CA PRO A 169 -19.92 -8.09 -6.95
C PRO A 169 -19.74 -9.53 -7.42
N LEU A 170 -19.60 -10.47 -6.47
CA LEU A 170 -19.69 -11.92 -6.74
C LEU A 170 -21.14 -12.33 -7.04
N ILE A 171 -22.10 -11.69 -6.36
CA ILE A 171 -23.53 -11.73 -6.68
C ILE A 171 -24.01 -10.29 -6.76
N GLY A 172 -24.37 -9.84 -7.96
CA GLY A 172 -24.94 -8.52 -8.20
C GLY A 172 -26.48 -8.55 -8.33
N PRO A 173 -27.08 -7.39 -8.61
CA PRO A 173 -28.49 -7.29 -9.02
C PRO A 173 -28.83 -8.24 -10.16
N GLU A 174 -30.05 -8.77 -10.15
CA GLU A 174 -30.57 -9.69 -11.17
C GLU A 174 -29.73 -10.96 -11.41
N ALA A 175 -28.92 -11.39 -10.43
CA ALA A 175 -28.19 -12.66 -10.53
C ALA A 175 -29.18 -13.85 -10.63
N PRO A 176 -28.84 -14.92 -11.39
CA PRO A 176 -29.71 -16.10 -11.50
C PRO A 176 -30.05 -16.68 -10.13
N ALA A 177 -31.34 -16.91 -9.87
CA ALA A 177 -31.81 -17.44 -8.60
C ALA A 177 -32.85 -18.54 -8.81
N ARG A 178 -32.87 -19.49 -7.88
CA ARG A 178 -33.90 -20.52 -7.77
C ARG A 178 -34.57 -20.45 -6.41
N ALA A 179 -35.87 -20.72 -6.36
CA ALA A 179 -36.63 -20.70 -5.12
C ALA A 179 -37.59 -21.88 -4.99
N LEU A 180 -37.75 -22.36 -3.76
CA LEU A 180 -38.69 -23.40 -3.37
C LEU A 180 -39.46 -22.97 -2.12
N ILE A 181 -40.77 -23.13 -2.17
CA ILE A 181 -41.64 -23.07 -1.00
C ILE A 181 -41.74 -24.52 -0.47
N PRO A 182 -41.03 -24.87 0.63
CA PRO A 182 -40.93 -26.26 1.10
C PRO A 182 -42.27 -26.80 1.58
N ARG A 183 -42.54 -28.11 1.52
CA ARG A 183 -43.83 -28.69 1.98
C ARG A 183 -43.68 -29.61 3.19
N ASP A 184 -42.45 -29.97 3.49
CA ASP A 184 -42.05 -30.92 4.50
C ASP A 184 -40.56 -30.66 4.87
N ASP A 185 -40.03 -31.49 5.75
CA ASP A 185 -38.65 -31.47 6.23
C ASP A 185 -37.69 -32.31 5.37
N ALA A 186 -38.06 -32.67 4.13
CA ALA A 186 -37.23 -33.56 3.30
C ALA A 186 -35.85 -32.98 2.93
N LEU A 187 -35.71 -31.66 2.99
CA LEU A 187 -34.46 -30.93 2.77
C LEU A 187 -33.77 -30.51 4.07
N GLU A 188 -34.28 -30.95 5.22
CA GLU A 188 -33.71 -30.71 6.53
C GLU A 188 -32.86 -31.91 6.98
N PRO A 189 -31.93 -31.75 7.94
CA PRO A 189 -31.12 -32.86 8.41
C PRO A 189 -31.96 -33.96 9.09
N SER A 190 -31.73 -35.22 8.71
CA SER A 190 -32.49 -36.38 9.20
C SER A 190 -32.26 -36.77 10.68
N THR A 191 -31.34 -36.09 11.38
CA THR A 191 -31.03 -36.33 12.80
C THR A 191 -30.82 -35.01 13.53
N GLN A 192 -31.25 -34.92 14.80
CA GLN A 192 -31.01 -33.77 15.70
C GLN A 192 -29.51 -33.56 16.08
N TYR A 193 -28.56 -34.18 15.38
CA TYR A 193 -27.15 -33.91 15.59
C TYR A 193 -26.78 -32.56 14.98
N SER A 194 -26.31 -31.65 15.83
CA SER A 194 -26.09 -30.22 15.58
C SER A 194 -24.94 -29.88 14.62
N GLN A 195 -24.54 -30.81 13.74
CA GLN A 195 -23.40 -30.63 12.81
C GLN A 195 -23.69 -31.10 11.37
N ALA A 196 -24.87 -31.63 11.08
CA ALA A 196 -25.23 -32.00 9.72
C ALA A 196 -25.62 -30.75 8.91
N LEU A 197 -24.96 -30.54 7.76
CA LEU A 197 -25.31 -29.48 6.82
C LEU A 197 -26.72 -29.69 6.27
N ARG A 198 -27.43 -28.60 5.97
CA ARG A 198 -28.74 -28.62 5.31
C ARG A 198 -28.53 -28.93 3.81
N PRO A 199 -29.09 -30.02 3.25
CA PRO A 199 -28.87 -30.37 1.84
C PRO A 199 -29.16 -29.25 0.83
N TRP A 200 -30.11 -28.35 1.12
CA TRP A 200 -30.44 -27.25 0.21
C TRP A 200 -29.47 -26.08 0.23
N THR A 201 -28.52 -26.03 1.17
CA THR A 201 -27.57 -24.93 1.31
C THR A 201 -26.21 -25.21 0.66
N VAL A 202 -26.00 -26.42 0.13
CA VAL A 202 -24.76 -26.85 -0.54
C VAL A 202 -24.91 -26.88 -2.07
N GLY A 203 -23.80 -26.90 -2.80
CA GLY A 203 -23.78 -26.84 -4.28
C GLY A 203 -24.34 -28.07 -4.98
N ASP A 204 -24.14 -29.27 -4.43
CA ASP A 204 -24.41 -30.55 -5.11
C ASP A 204 -25.89 -30.95 -5.22
N LEU A 205 -26.81 -30.19 -4.60
CA LEU A 205 -28.24 -30.44 -4.73
C LEU A 205 -28.72 -30.08 -6.14
N ASP A 206 -29.39 -31.02 -6.81
CA ASP A 206 -30.18 -30.75 -8.02
C ASP A 206 -31.46 -29.98 -7.67
N ASP A 207 -31.49 -28.69 -8.00
CA ASP A 207 -32.67 -27.82 -7.87
C ASP A 207 -33.32 -27.51 -9.22
N SER A 208 -33.07 -28.32 -10.26
CA SER A 208 -33.63 -28.10 -11.59
C SER A 208 -35.15 -27.96 -11.58
N SER A 209 -35.83 -28.59 -10.62
CA SER A 209 -37.28 -28.54 -10.41
C SER A 209 -37.79 -27.32 -9.62
N TRP A 210 -36.91 -26.49 -9.05
CA TRP A 210 -37.28 -25.27 -8.33
C TRP A 210 -37.69 -24.17 -9.31
N SER A 211 -38.50 -23.22 -8.85
CA SER A 211 -38.84 -22.04 -9.65
C SER A 211 -37.59 -21.24 -9.94
N ALA A 212 -37.37 -20.84 -11.19
CA ALA A 212 -36.18 -20.10 -11.62
C ALA A 212 -36.55 -18.65 -12.00
N GLY A 213 -35.65 -17.72 -11.69
CA GLY A 213 -35.75 -16.31 -12.01
C GLY A 213 -34.44 -15.60 -11.67
N VAL A 214 -34.52 -14.38 -11.15
CA VAL A 214 -33.36 -13.64 -10.68
C VAL A 214 -33.52 -13.18 -9.22
N THR A 215 -32.43 -12.76 -8.58
CA THR A 215 -32.41 -12.22 -7.20
C THR A 215 -33.43 -11.11 -7.01
N GLY A 216 -33.92 -10.95 -5.77
CA GLY A 216 -35.17 -10.26 -5.51
C GLY A 216 -36.33 -11.26 -5.47
N VAL A 217 -36.16 -12.37 -4.74
CA VAL A 217 -37.21 -13.38 -4.58
C VAL A 217 -38.23 -12.84 -3.60
N GLY A 218 -39.51 -12.80 -3.98
CA GLY A 218 -40.51 -12.17 -3.12
C GLY A 218 -41.85 -11.94 -3.78
N TYR A 219 -42.64 -11.07 -3.16
CA TYR A 219 -43.90 -10.56 -3.69
C TYR A 219 -44.28 -9.24 -2.99
N ASP A 220 -45.12 -8.44 -3.65
CA ASP A 220 -45.58 -7.11 -3.18
C ASP A 220 -44.47 -6.07 -2.91
N TYR A 221 -43.28 -6.26 -3.50
CA TYR A 221 -42.22 -5.25 -3.65
C TYR A 221 -41.97 -4.93 -5.13
N PRO A 222 -42.82 -4.10 -5.77
CA PRO A 222 -42.67 -3.75 -7.18
C PRO A 222 -41.31 -3.08 -7.43
N ASN A 223 -40.67 -3.44 -8.54
CA ASN A 223 -39.30 -3.02 -8.94
C ASN A 223 -38.13 -3.68 -8.19
N LEU A 224 -38.40 -4.51 -7.17
CA LEU A 224 -37.38 -5.30 -6.48
C LEU A 224 -37.62 -6.81 -6.56
N THR A 225 -38.74 -7.23 -7.16
CA THR A 225 -39.11 -8.64 -7.29
C THR A 225 -38.66 -9.18 -8.65
N GLY A 226 -37.63 -10.04 -8.66
CA GLY A 226 -37.09 -10.74 -9.82
C GLY A 226 -37.55 -12.19 -9.96
N LEU A 227 -38.08 -12.79 -8.88
CA LEU A 227 -38.68 -14.12 -8.87
C LEU A 227 -39.89 -14.14 -7.93
N ASP A 228 -41.08 -14.30 -8.50
CA ASP A 228 -42.33 -14.30 -7.72
C ASP A 228 -42.54 -15.62 -6.97
N VAL A 229 -42.82 -15.49 -5.67
CA VAL A 229 -43.16 -16.62 -4.78
C VAL A 229 -44.47 -16.39 -4.03
N ALA A 230 -45.41 -15.62 -4.60
CA ALA A 230 -46.69 -15.28 -3.97
C ALA A 230 -47.54 -16.52 -3.58
N ALA A 231 -47.26 -17.68 -4.16
CA ALA A 231 -47.85 -18.97 -3.76
C ALA A 231 -47.56 -19.37 -2.30
N MET A 232 -46.60 -18.70 -1.64
CA MET A 232 -46.27 -18.89 -0.24
C MET A 232 -47.35 -18.34 0.71
N ARG A 233 -48.12 -17.33 0.27
CA ARG A 233 -49.14 -16.66 1.10
C ARG A 233 -50.21 -17.63 1.58
N ASN A 234 -50.51 -17.56 2.87
CA ASN A 234 -51.45 -18.42 3.59
C ASN A 234 -51.08 -19.91 3.57
N VAL A 235 -49.84 -20.24 3.20
CA VAL A 235 -49.34 -21.62 3.13
C VAL A 235 -48.17 -21.79 4.11
N ASN A 236 -47.11 -20.99 3.95
CA ASN A 236 -45.87 -21.12 4.69
C ASN A 236 -45.29 -19.78 5.12
N GLU A 237 -44.37 -19.84 6.09
CA GLU A 237 -43.57 -18.70 6.55
C GLU A 237 -42.13 -18.72 6.04
N THR A 238 -41.73 -19.81 5.34
CA THR A 238 -40.40 -19.95 4.73
C THR A 238 -40.44 -20.06 3.19
N VAL A 239 -39.45 -19.44 2.54
CA VAL A 239 -38.97 -19.79 1.20
C VAL A 239 -37.47 -20.14 1.27
N TYR A 240 -37.04 -21.16 0.55
CA TYR A 240 -35.62 -21.41 0.29
C TYR A 240 -35.21 -20.77 -1.03
N VAL A 241 -34.10 -20.04 -1.03
CA VAL A 241 -33.53 -19.38 -2.20
C VAL A 241 -32.11 -19.89 -2.40
N ARG A 242 -31.72 -20.17 -3.64
CA ARG A 242 -30.38 -20.59 -4.06
C ARG A 242 -29.88 -19.68 -5.18
N VAL A 243 -28.66 -19.18 -5.05
CA VAL A 243 -28.01 -18.24 -5.98
C VAL A 243 -26.59 -18.77 -6.25
N PRO A 244 -26.35 -19.41 -7.40
CA PRO A 244 -25.01 -19.87 -7.77
C PRO A 244 -24.11 -18.69 -8.13
N PHE A 245 -22.82 -18.81 -7.81
CA PHE A 245 -21.78 -17.85 -8.20
C PHE A 245 -20.44 -18.55 -8.40
N GLU A 246 -19.53 -17.91 -9.13
CA GLU A 246 -18.21 -18.47 -9.47
C GLU A 246 -17.10 -17.61 -8.85
N ILE A 247 -16.05 -18.25 -8.34
CA ILE A 247 -14.84 -17.58 -7.87
C ILE A 247 -13.62 -18.16 -8.58
N ASP A 248 -12.78 -17.31 -9.14
CA ASP A 248 -11.57 -17.78 -9.83
C ASP A 248 -10.44 -18.12 -8.88
N ASN A 249 -10.21 -17.21 -7.93
CA ASN A 249 -9.15 -17.33 -6.96
C ASN A 249 -9.64 -16.77 -5.61
N PRO A 250 -10.10 -17.63 -4.68
CA PRO A 250 -10.51 -17.21 -3.36
C PRO A 250 -9.43 -16.45 -2.59
N ALA A 251 -8.14 -16.70 -2.88
CA ALA A 251 -7.02 -16.02 -2.23
C ALA A 251 -6.90 -14.53 -2.61
N SER A 252 -7.57 -14.08 -3.67
CA SER A 252 -7.62 -12.66 -4.07
C SER A 252 -8.65 -11.82 -3.31
N ILE A 253 -9.51 -12.48 -2.51
CA ILE A 253 -10.55 -11.81 -1.72
C ILE A 253 -9.95 -11.38 -0.38
N GLU A 254 -9.82 -10.07 -0.17
CA GLU A 254 -9.33 -9.48 1.08
C GLU A 254 -10.45 -9.37 2.13
N ALA A 255 -11.69 -9.11 1.68
CA ALA A 255 -12.86 -9.02 2.54
C ALA A 255 -14.12 -9.43 1.79
N LEU A 256 -15.12 -9.95 2.52
CA LEU A 256 -16.39 -10.39 1.96
C LEU A 256 -17.56 -9.79 2.74
N THR A 257 -18.53 -9.22 2.03
CA THR A 257 -19.72 -8.60 2.62
C THR A 257 -20.98 -9.14 1.95
N LEU A 258 -21.91 -9.63 2.76
CA LEU A 258 -23.28 -9.90 2.32
C LEU A 258 -24.13 -8.65 2.51
N ARG A 259 -24.61 -8.07 1.41
CA ARG A 259 -25.55 -6.95 1.41
C ARG A 259 -26.95 -7.46 1.17
N MET A 260 -27.85 -7.29 2.14
CA MET A 260 -29.23 -7.82 2.07
C MET A 260 -30.27 -6.70 2.04
N ARG A 261 -31.22 -6.80 1.13
CA ARG A 261 -32.59 -6.28 1.34
C ARG A 261 -33.50 -7.47 1.61
N TYR A 262 -34.21 -7.45 2.71
CA TYR A 262 -35.09 -8.55 3.11
C TYR A 262 -36.31 -8.00 3.84
N ASP A 263 -37.43 -8.72 3.86
CA ASP A 263 -38.65 -8.24 4.52
C ASP A 263 -38.61 -8.47 6.04
N ASP A 264 -39.17 -9.57 6.53
CA ASP A 264 -39.24 -9.86 7.96
C ASP A 264 -37.92 -10.47 8.48
N GLY A 265 -37.53 -11.66 8.05
CA GLY A 265 -36.34 -12.35 8.58
C GLY A 265 -35.56 -13.13 7.53
N MET A 266 -34.33 -13.51 7.91
CA MET A 266 -33.46 -14.31 7.04
C MET A 266 -32.46 -15.15 7.83
N ILE A 267 -32.05 -16.26 7.21
CA ILE A 267 -30.85 -17.02 7.55
C ILE A 267 -30.12 -17.30 6.24
N THR A 268 -28.86 -16.87 6.14
CA THR A 268 -28.06 -16.98 4.91
C THR A 268 -26.87 -17.91 5.11
N TYR A 269 -26.64 -18.75 4.12
CA TYR A 269 -25.58 -19.74 4.07
C TYR A 269 -24.76 -19.57 2.80
N ILE A 270 -23.47 -19.89 2.86
CA ILE A 270 -22.62 -20.08 1.70
C ILE A 270 -21.95 -21.46 1.81
N ASN A 271 -22.07 -22.28 0.76
CA ASN A 271 -21.55 -23.65 0.73
C ASN A 271 -21.89 -24.48 1.98
N GLY A 272 -23.10 -24.29 2.52
CA GLY A 272 -23.57 -25.00 3.71
C GLY A 272 -23.36 -24.29 5.05
N LEU A 273 -22.44 -23.32 5.13
CA LEU A 273 -22.08 -22.64 6.38
C LEU A 273 -22.90 -21.35 6.55
N GLU A 274 -23.46 -21.14 7.74
CA GLU A 274 -24.22 -19.94 8.06
C GLU A 274 -23.29 -18.72 8.14
N VAL A 275 -23.60 -17.68 7.36
CA VAL A 275 -22.81 -16.44 7.30
C VAL A 275 -23.55 -15.24 7.86
N ALA A 276 -24.89 -15.29 7.93
CA ALA A 276 -25.69 -14.23 8.53
C ALA A 276 -27.06 -14.73 8.98
N ARG A 277 -27.57 -14.12 10.06
CA ARG A 277 -28.91 -14.36 10.61
C ARG A 277 -29.49 -13.06 11.12
N SER A 278 -30.76 -12.81 10.82
CA SER A 278 -31.48 -11.68 11.39
C SER A 278 -32.97 -11.97 11.49
N ASN A 279 -33.55 -11.60 12.64
CA ASN A 279 -34.97 -11.76 12.94
C ASN A 279 -35.50 -13.19 12.64
N ALA A 280 -34.71 -14.19 13.01
CA ALA A 280 -34.98 -15.60 12.79
C ALA A 280 -34.93 -16.36 14.13
N PRO A 281 -35.41 -17.61 14.20
CA PRO A 281 -35.26 -18.45 15.39
C PRO A 281 -33.80 -18.54 15.87
N ALA A 282 -33.58 -19.04 17.09
CA ALA A 282 -32.21 -19.26 17.55
C ALA A 282 -31.51 -20.35 16.70
N PRO A 283 -30.18 -20.31 16.51
CA PRO A 283 -29.45 -21.37 15.82
C PRO A 283 -29.83 -22.75 16.35
N THR A 284 -29.99 -23.72 15.44
CA THR A 284 -30.42 -25.12 15.69
C THR A 284 -31.89 -25.31 16.06
N THR A 285 -32.65 -24.22 16.26
CA THR A 285 -34.11 -24.30 16.49
C THR A 285 -34.92 -24.05 15.22
N GLU A 286 -34.28 -23.51 14.18
CA GLU A 286 -34.93 -23.29 12.89
C GLU A 286 -35.25 -24.60 12.17
N THR A 287 -36.40 -24.63 11.52
CA THR A 287 -36.98 -25.74 10.77
C THR A 287 -37.44 -25.27 9.39
N TRP A 288 -37.88 -26.20 8.54
CA TRP A 288 -38.32 -25.93 7.17
C TRP A 288 -39.47 -24.93 7.01
N ASN A 289 -40.29 -24.71 8.04
CA ASN A 289 -41.39 -23.74 8.01
C ASN A 289 -41.30 -22.75 9.18
N SER A 290 -40.09 -22.37 9.55
CA SER A 290 -39.90 -21.31 10.54
C SER A 290 -40.39 -19.97 10.03
N GLY A 291 -40.82 -19.13 10.96
CA GLY A 291 -41.17 -17.73 10.73
C GLY A 291 -40.14 -16.78 11.33
N ALA A 292 -40.23 -15.53 10.93
CA ALA A 292 -39.50 -14.45 11.56
C ALA A 292 -40.02 -14.19 12.99
N LEU A 293 -39.15 -13.73 13.89
CA LEU A 293 -39.54 -13.54 15.31
C LEU A 293 -40.41 -12.29 15.54
N ALA A 294 -40.33 -11.32 14.64
CA ALA A 294 -41.10 -10.09 14.71
C ALA A 294 -41.41 -9.55 13.31
N TYR A 295 -42.44 -8.73 13.20
CA TYR A 295 -42.72 -7.98 11.98
C TYR A 295 -41.67 -6.89 11.73
N ARG A 296 -41.26 -6.70 10.47
CA ARG A 296 -40.31 -5.65 10.05
C ARG A 296 -40.97 -4.71 9.03
N LEU A 297 -40.83 -3.40 9.25
CA LEU A 297 -41.49 -2.38 8.42
C LEU A 297 -40.98 -2.38 6.97
N ASN A 298 -41.88 -2.28 6.00
CA ASN A 298 -41.55 -2.30 4.55
C ASN A 298 -40.51 -1.24 4.14
N ARG A 299 -40.53 -0.06 4.77
CA ARG A 299 -39.55 1.02 4.51
C ARG A 299 -38.12 0.66 4.94
N ILE A 300 -37.97 -0.31 5.83
CA ILE A 300 -36.70 -0.86 6.28
C ILE A 300 -36.31 -2.04 5.37
N ALA A 301 -37.29 -2.83 4.92
CA ALA A 301 -37.06 -3.99 4.07
C ALA A 301 -36.31 -3.68 2.76
N VAL A 302 -36.62 -2.52 2.16
CA VAL A 302 -36.00 -2.06 0.91
C VAL A 302 -34.64 -1.38 1.08
N ARG A 303 -34.19 -1.15 2.33
CA ARG A 303 -32.87 -0.56 2.62
C ARG A 303 -31.83 -1.68 2.72
N PRO A 304 -30.70 -1.58 2.02
CA PRO A 304 -29.63 -2.56 2.15
C PRO A 304 -29.07 -2.54 3.57
N VAL A 305 -28.75 -3.73 4.08
CA VAL A 305 -28.04 -3.95 5.35
C VAL A 305 -26.83 -4.82 5.05
N ASP A 306 -25.65 -4.36 5.46
CA ASP A 306 -24.39 -5.06 5.22
C ASP A 306 -24.03 -5.94 6.41
N TYR A 307 -23.69 -7.20 6.13
CA TYR A 307 -23.19 -8.20 7.07
C TYR A 307 -21.78 -8.59 6.63
N PRO A 308 -20.73 -8.09 7.32
CA PRO A 308 -19.35 -8.54 7.08
C PRO A 308 -19.21 -10.03 7.39
N ILE A 309 -18.60 -10.78 6.48
CA ILE A 309 -18.30 -12.21 6.65
C ILE A 309 -16.84 -12.34 7.07
N SER A 310 -16.61 -12.71 8.33
CA SER A 310 -15.27 -12.72 8.94
C SER A 310 -14.42 -13.95 8.60
N GLN A 311 -15.04 -15.03 8.10
CA GLN A 311 -14.36 -16.27 7.68
C GLN A 311 -14.98 -16.74 6.37
N PHE A 312 -14.15 -17.03 5.37
CA PHE A 312 -14.58 -17.42 4.03
C PHE A 312 -13.58 -18.39 3.36
N ASP A 313 -12.79 -19.11 4.16
CA ASP A 313 -11.88 -20.18 3.75
C ASP A 313 -12.60 -21.41 3.15
N PHE A 314 -13.92 -21.49 3.33
CA PHE A 314 -14.80 -22.48 2.70
C PHE A 314 -15.23 -22.15 1.27
N LEU A 315 -14.79 -21.01 0.71
CA LEU A 315 -15.00 -20.69 -0.70
C LEU A 315 -14.14 -21.61 -1.57
N HIS A 316 -14.69 -22.01 -2.71
CA HIS A 316 -14.02 -22.91 -3.65
C HIS A 316 -13.61 -22.16 -4.91
N VAL A 317 -12.55 -22.62 -5.56
CA VAL A 317 -12.28 -22.27 -6.96
C VAL A 317 -13.40 -22.86 -7.82
N GLY A 318 -13.98 -22.04 -8.70
CA GLY A 318 -15.15 -22.35 -9.51
C GLY A 318 -16.46 -22.17 -8.74
N ALA A 319 -17.32 -23.17 -8.83
CA ALA A 319 -18.72 -23.07 -8.42
C ALA A 319 -18.89 -22.98 -6.89
N ASN A 320 -19.68 -22.00 -6.47
CA ASN A 320 -20.11 -21.77 -5.09
C ASN A 320 -21.63 -21.54 -5.05
N MET A 321 -22.22 -21.70 -3.87
CA MET A 321 -23.66 -21.57 -3.66
C MET A 321 -23.96 -20.65 -2.48
N LEU A 322 -24.69 -19.56 -2.73
CA LEU A 322 -25.34 -18.78 -1.69
C LEU A 322 -26.78 -19.27 -1.54
N ALA A 323 -27.19 -19.55 -0.30
CA ALA A 323 -28.53 -20.03 0.00
C ALA A 323 -29.16 -19.18 1.11
N VAL A 324 -30.43 -18.80 0.95
CA VAL A 324 -31.16 -17.98 1.93
C VAL A 324 -32.46 -18.66 2.31
N GLN A 325 -32.69 -18.80 3.61
CA GLN A 325 -34.02 -19.05 4.15
C GLN A 325 -34.67 -17.69 4.37
N GLY A 326 -35.57 -17.30 3.46
CA GLY A 326 -36.39 -16.11 3.61
C GLY A 326 -37.56 -16.40 4.54
N LEU A 327 -37.76 -15.56 5.54
CA LEU A 327 -38.77 -15.74 6.58
C LEU A 327 -39.79 -14.62 6.55
N ASN A 328 -41.06 -14.97 6.64
CA ASN A 328 -42.16 -14.07 6.96
C ASN A 328 -42.53 -14.17 8.43
N HIS A 329 -43.12 -13.11 8.98
CA HIS A 329 -43.75 -13.10 10.28
C HIS A 329 -45.25 -13.43 10.15
N GLY A 330 -45.59 -14.71 10.10
CA GLY A 330 -46.96 -15.18 9.89
C GLY A 330 -47.24 -15.62 8.45
N VAL A 331 -48.05 -16.67 8.29
CA VAL A 331 -48.44 -17.18 6.96
C VAL A 331 -49.25 -16.18 6.13
N ASP A 332 -49.92 -15.22 6.78
CA ASP A 332 -50.73 -14.19 6.14
C ASP A 332 -49.95 -12.89 5.83
N SER A 333 -48.62 -12.89 6.00
CA SER A 333 -47.77 -11.75 5.65
C SER A 333 -48.05 -11.27 4.21
N PRO A 334 -48.40 -9.98 4.04
CA PRO A 334 -48.84 -9.45 2.74
C PRO A 334 -47.69 -9.33 1.75
N ASN A 335 -46.44 -9.37 2.21
CA ASN A 335 -45.23 -9.13 1.45
C ASN A 335 -44.11 -10.11 1.83
N LEU A 336 -43.10 -10.21 0.96
CA LEU A 336 -41.84 -10.92 1.19
C LEU A 336 -40.78 -10.34 0.27
N LEU A 337 -39.55 -10.20 0.76
CA LEU A 337 -38.39 -9.84 -0.04
C LEU A 337 -37.16 -10.61 0.45
N VAL A 338 -36.43 -11.18 -0.49
CA VAL A 338 -35.11 -11.78 -0.30
C VAL A 338 -34.24 -11.35 -1.48
N TYR A 339 -33.39 -10.36 -1.25
CA TYR A 339 -32.53 -9.78 -2.27
C TYR A 339 -31.09 -9.69 -1.74
N PRO A 340 -30.30 -10.77 -1.94
CA PRO A 340 -28.88 -10.80 -1.61
C PRO A 340 -28.04 -10.17 -2.71
N GLU A 341 -27.00 -9.46 -2.28
CA GLU A 341 -25.81 -9.10 -3.07
C GLU A 341 -24.60 -9.59 -2.26
N LEU A 342 -23.60 -10.16 -2.93
CA LEU A 342 -22.36 -10.64 -2.30
C LEU A 342 -21.20 -9.85 -2.91
N LEU A 343 -20.52 -9.07 -2.08
CA LEU A 343 -19.50 -8.11 -2.47
C LEU A 343 -18.15 -8.57 -1.91
N ALA A 344 -17.18 -8.77 -2.79
CA ALA A 344 -15.80 -9.05 -2.42
C ALA A 344 -14.97 -7.77 -2.56
N LYS A 345 -14.20 -7.42 -1.55
CA LYS A 345 -13.08 -6.49 -1.70
C LYS A 345 -11.91 -7.30 -2.23
N MET A 346 -11.45 -6.98 -3.43
CA MET A 346 -10.35 -7.66 -4.10
C MET A 346 -9.24 -6.68 -4.41
N ARG A 347 -8.00 -7.15 -4.31
CA ARG A 347 -6.85 -6.43 -4.85
C ARG A 347 -6.74 -6.71 -6.34
N ILE A 348 -6.79 -5.66 -7.16
CA ILE A 348 -6.55 -5.75 -8.59
C ILE A 348 -5.21 -5.08 -8.91
N TYR A 349 -4.31 -5.84 -9.50
CA TYR A 349 -3.03 -5.33 -9.98
C TYR A 349 -3.16 -4.88 -11.44
N ASP A 350 -2.82 -3.63 -11.71
CA ASP A 350 -2.72 -3.11 -13.07
C ASP A 350 -1.32 -3.36 -13.62
N ASP A 351 -1.14 -4.51 -14.25
CA ASP A 351 0.14 -4.92 -14.85
C ASP A 351 0.32 -4.34 -16.27
N THR A 352 -0.49 -3.36 -16.70
CA THR A 352 -0.47 -2.85 -18.08
C THR A 352 0.35 -1.58 -18.23
N THR A 353 0.27 -0.68 -17.26
CA THR A 353 0.91 0.64 -17.31
C THR A 353 1.70 0.86 -16.03
N PRO A 354 3.04 0.96 -16.10
CA PRO A 354 3.82 1.28 -14.94
C PRO A 354 3.79 2.78 -14.60
N HIS A 355 3.80 3.07 -13.31
CA HIS A 355 3.69 4.40 -12.72
C HIS A 355 4.87 4.69 -11.79
N TYR A 356 5.13 5.97 -11.54
CA TYR A 356 6.03 6.43 -10.48
C TYR A 356 5.28 6.50 -9.15
N PHE A 357 5.93 6.08 -8.08
CA PHE A 357 5.40 6.18 -6.72
C PHE A 357 6.33 7.08 -5.89
N GLN A 358 5.87 8.30 -5.64
CA GLN A 358 6.59 9.25 -4.78
C GLN A 358 6.59 8.81 -3.30
N ALA A 359 5.69 7.90 -2.94
CA ALA A 359 5.71 7.16 -1.68
C ALA A 359 5.84 5.66 -2.03
N PRO A 360 7.08 5.14 -2.10
CA PRO A 360 7.36 3.73 -2.37
C PRO A 360 6.75 2.82 -1.30
N THR A 361 6.48 1.56 -1.65
CA THR A 361 5.83 0.59 -0.75
C THR A 361 6.52 -0.77 -0.71
N PRO A 362 7.82 -0.84 -0.39
CA PRO A 362 8.53 -2.11 -0.35
C PRO A 362 7.88 -3.08 0.65
N GLY A 363 7.67 -4.32 0.19
CA GLY A 363 6.99 -5.40 0.90
C GLY A 363 5.46 -5.29 0.89
N MET A 364 4.88 -4.29 0.22
CA MET A 364 3.47 -3.96 0.30
C MET A 364 2.88 -3.62 -1.08
N PRO A 365 1.54 -3.65 -1.24
CA PRO A 365 0.93 -3.24 -2.50
C PRO A 365 1.11 -1.75 -2.81
N ASN A 366 1.55 -1.46 -4.04
CA ASN A 366 1.68 -0.10 -4.57
C ASN A 366 0.36 0.68 -4.59
N ASN A 367 0.46 1.99 -4.35
CA ASN A 367 -0.65 2.93 -4.57
C ASN A 367 -0.88 3.18 -6.08
N ILE A 368 -1.73 4.16 -6.43
CA ILE A 368 -2.07 4.44 -7.85
C ILE A 368 -0.92 5.08 -8.64
N GLY A 369 0.01 5.74 -7.95
CA GLY A 369 1.15 6.44 -8.57
C GLY A 369 0.76 7.57 -9.53
N VAL A 370 1.75 8.03 -10.27
CA VAL A 370 1.61 9.01 -11.35
C VAL A 370 2.31 8.50 -12.60
N GLU A 371 1.70 8.64 -13.78
CA GLU A 371 2.30 8.17 -15.04
C GLU A 371 3.56 8.95 -15.42
N ARG A 372 3.61 10.24 -15.07
CA ARG A 372 4.68 11.14 -15.47
C ARG A 372 5.01 12.14 -14.37
N LEU A 373 6.29 12.25 -14.06
CA LEU A 373 6.84 13.25 -13.14
C LEU A 373 7.00 14.62 -13.82
N GLY A 374 7.18 15.66 -13.03
CA GLY A 374 7.81 16.91 -13.49
C GLY A 374 9.32 16.72 -13.69
N PRO A 375 10.11 17.81 -13.84
CA PRO A 375 11.57 17.73 -13.94
C PRO A 375 12.20 16.99 -12.76
N ILE A 376 13.29 16.26 -12.98
CA ILE A 376 13.99 15.53 -11.91
C ILE A 376 15.05 16.44 -11.34
N ILE A 377 14.93 16.72 -10.04
CA ILE A 377 15.84 17.61 -9.30
C ILE A 377 16.77 16.72 -8.48
N SER A 378 18.08 16.82 -8.72
CA SER A 378 19.12 16.00 -8.09
C SER A 378 20.41 16.80 -7.87
N ASP A 379 21.43 16.18 -7.27
CA ASP A 379 22.75 16.79 -7.04
C ASP A 379 22.69 18.19 -6.39
N ASN A 380 21.83 18.39 -5.39
CA ASN A 380 21.80 19.65 -4.65
C ASN A 380 23.11 19.84 -3.89
N GLN A 381 23.89 20.81 -4.33
CA GLN A 381 25.19 21.17 -3.78
C GLN A 381 25.26 22.65 -3.50
N HIS A 382 26.03 23.02 -2.48
CA HIS A 382 26.37 24.41 -2.23
C HIS A 382 27.86 24.57 -1.94
N TYR A 383 28.36 25.78 -2.14
CA TYR A 383 29.71 26.17 -1.79
C TYR A 383 29.73 27.61 -1.26
N PRO A 384 30.53 27.90 -0.23
CA PRO A 384 31.26 26.95 0.62
C PRO A 384 30.31 26.10 1.48
N GLU A 385 30.78 24.95 1.96
CA GLU A 385 29.99 24.03 2.80
C GLU A 385 29.43 24.73 4.05
N ILE A 386 30.28 25.55 4.68
CA ILE A 386 29.93 26.43 5.80
C ILE A 386 30.41 27.86 5.44
N PRO A 387 29.53 28.77 4.98
CA PRO A 387 29.93 30.12 4.59
C PRO A 387 30.21 31.01 5.79
N THR A 388 31.15 31.97 5.64
CA THR A 388 31.22 33.14 6.54
C THR A 388 30.26 34.23 6.05
N GLU A 389 30.03 35.27 6.87
CA GLU A 389 29.22 36.43 6.46
C GLU A 389 29.80 37.21 5.27
N ASN A 390 31.08 36.97 4.93
CA ASN A 390 31.79 37.63 3.85
C ASN A 390 31.86 36.78 2.57
N ASP A 391 31.36 35.55 2.62
CA ASP A 391 31.34 34.66 1.46
C ASP A 391 30.03 34.79 0.68
N ASP A 392 30.14 34.69 -0.64
CA ASP A 392 28.99 34.39 -1.49
C ASP A 392 28.61 32.91 -1.26
N LEU A 393 27.32 32.63 -1.07
CA LEU A 393 26.81 31.26 -1.04
C LEU A 393 26.28 30.90 -2.44
N LEU A 394 26.97 29.98 -3.10
CA LEU A 394 26.60 29.44 -4.40
C LEU A 394 25.81 28.16 -4.18
N ILE A 395 24.62 28.06 -4.77
CA ILE A 395 23.78 26.86 -4.74
C ILE A 395 23.64 26.38 -6.17
N ARG A 396 23.82 25.07 -6.37
CA ARG A 396 23.76 24.40 -7.67
C ARG A 396 22.95 23.13 -7.56
N VAL A 397 22.21 22.83 -8.61
CA VAL A 397 21.31 21.68 -8.65
C VAL A 397 21.22 21.18 -10.09
N ARG A 398 21.20 19.86 -10.26
CA ARG A 398 20.93 19.23 -11.55
C ARG A 398 19.42 19.14 -11.74
N ILE A 399 18.93 19.65 -12.88
CA ILE A 399 17.51 19.59 -13.24
C ILE A 399 17.40 18.97 -14.63
N ASP A 400 17.06 17.69 -14.67
CA ASP A 400 16.90 16.94 -15.92
C ASP A 400 15.41 16.89 -16.32
N PRO A 401 15.07 17.04 -17.61
CA PRO A 401 13.71 16.80 -18.08
C PRO A 401 13.36 15.31 -17.93
N SER A 402 12.17 15.02 -17.40
CA SER A 402 11.67 13.63 -17.30
C SER A 402 10.94 13.22 -18.59
N PHE A 403 9.91 13.99 -18.97
CA PHE A 403 9.06 13.71 -20.14
C PHE A 403 8.86 14.92 -21.05
N ASP A 404 8.84 16.12 -20.46
CA ASP A 404 8.70 17.38 -21.19
C ASP A 404 9.86 18.32 -20.80
N PRO A 405 10.26 19.27 -21.67
CA PRO A 405 11.34 20.21 -21.37
C PRO A 405 11.10 20.99 -20.08
N VAL A 406 12.18 21.29 -19.35
CA VAL A 406 12.16 22.20 -18.20
C VAL A 406 11.76 23.59 -18.68
N ASP A 407 10.76 24.19 -18.03
CA ASP A 407 10.26 25.54 -18.32
C ASP A 407 10.82 26.56 -17.32
N THR A 408 10.64 26.31 -16.02
CA THR A 408 11.12 27.20 -14.95
C THR A 408 11.80 26.43 -13.83
N ALA A 409 12.74 27.08 -13.16
CA ALA A 409 13.41 26.59 -11.96
C ALA A 409 13.60 27.75 -10.98
N THR A 410 13.25 27.52 -9.71
CA THR A 410 13.25 28.56 -8.67
C THR A 410 13.84 28.02 -7.37
N LEU A 411 14.76 28.78 -6.79
CA LEU A 411 15.21 28.59 -5.42
C LEU A 411 14.31 29.40 -4.49
N HIS A 412 13.81 28.77 -3.44
CA HIS A 412 13.08 29.39 -2.35
C HIS A 412 13.92 29.29 -1.08
N TYR A 413 14.58 30.38 -0.69
CA TYR A 413 15.43 30.38 0.50
C TYR A 413 14.88 31.27 1.61
N ARG A 414 15.20 30.93 2.85
CA ARG A 414 14.96 31.79 4.01
C ARG A 414 16.14 31.77 4.97
N VAL A 415 16.27 32.87 5.69
CA VAL A 415 17.25 33.02 6.78
C VAL A 415 16.51 32.83 8.10
N MET A 416 17.00 31.89 8.91
CA MET A 416 16.33 31.49 10.16
C MET A 416 14.85 31.14 9.88
N PHE A 417 13.94 31.67 10.69
CA PHE A 417 12.49 31.53 10.56
C PHE A 417 11.83 32.76 9.90
N GLY A 418 12.61 33.55 9.14
CA GLY A 418 12.13 34.72 8.42
C GLY A 418 11.29 34.38 7.17
N ASN A 419 10.87 35.38 6.42
CA ASN A 419 10.15 35.17 5.16
C ASN A 419 11.02 34.48 4.10
N GLU A 420 10.37 33.73 3.21
CA GLU A 420 11.02 33.17 2.03
C GLU A 420 11.30 34.25 0.99
N VAL A 421 12.39 34.04 0.26
CA VAL A 421 12.84 34.85 -0.87
C VAL A 421 13.01 33.92 -2.06
N GLU A 422 12.35 34.27 -3.16
CA GLU A 422 12.41 33.52 -4.41
C GLU A 422 13.51 34.09 -5.32
N VAL A 423 14.33 33.21 -5.87
CA VAL A 423 15.37 33.57 -6.85
C VAL A 423 15.34 32.58 -8.00
N PRO A 424 15.31 33.05 -9.27
CA PRO A 424 15.36 32.14 -10.41
C PRO A 424 16.70 31.42 -10.47
N LEU A 425 16.63 30.11 -10.64
CA LEU A 425 17.77 29.27 -10.99
C LEU A 425 18.00 29.36 -12.50
N ARG A 426 19.27 29.46 -12.90
CA ARG A 426 19.66 29.59 -14.32
C ARG A 426 20.76 28.58 -14.64
N ASP A 427 20.68 28.04 -15.85
CA ASP A 427 21.73 27.26 -16.49
C ASP A 427 22.29 28.14 -17.62
N ASP A 428 23.09 29.15 -17.23
CA ASP A 428 23.60 30.20 -18.12
C ASP A 428 25.13 30.29 -18.14
N GLY A 429 25.82 29.37 -17.48
CA GLY A 429 27.28 29.36 -17.36
C GLY A 429 27.81 30.33 -16.30
N ALA A 430 26.94 30.86 -15.43
CA ALA A 430 27.28 31.75 -14.32
C ALA A 430 27.01 31.12 -12.94
N ASN A 431 27.41 31.79 -11.86
CA ASN A 431 27.24 31.28 -10.49
C ASN A 431 27.83 29.87 -10.26
N ALA A 432 28.88 29.55 -11.02
CA ALA A 432 29.57 28.25 -11.03
C ALA A 432 28.68 27.06 -11.44
N ASP A 433 27.56 27.29 -12.14
CA ASP A 433 26.66 26.25 -12.65
C ASP A 433 27.34 25.33 -13.67
N GLY A 434 28.28 25.81 -14.48
CA GLY A 434 28.98 24.97 -15.45
C GLY A 434 29.02 25.62 -16.82
N LEU A 435 28.68 24.85 -17.85
CA LEU A 435 28.44 25.37 -19.20
C LEU A 435 26.94 25.61 -19.38
N ALA A 436 26.57 26.73 -20.01
CA ALA A 436 25.18 26.99 -20.32
C ALA A 436 24.52 25.85 -21.11
N GLY A 437 23.39 25.35 -20.61
CA GLY A 437 22.59 24.27 -21.19
C GLY A 437 23.08 22.86 -20.85
N ASP A 438 23.88 22.67 -19.80
CA ASP A 438 24.37 21.35 -19.37
C ASP A 438 23.47 20.66 -18.32
N GLY A 439 22.36 21.30 -17.94
CA GLY A 439 21.38 20.78 -16.99
C GLY A 439 21.71 21.11 -15.53
N ILE A 440 22.84 21.77 -15.26
CA ILE A 440 23.18 22.27 -13.93
C ILE A 440 22.72 23.72 -13.83
N TYR A 441 21.85 23.99 -12.87
CA TYR A 441 21.34 25.32 -12.61
C TYR A 441 22.01 25.89 -11.37
N GLY A 442 22.43 27.15 -11.43
CA GLY A 442 23.09 27.83 -10.32
C GLY A 442 22.43 29.14 -9.93
N VAL A 443 22.63 29.50 -8.67
CA VAL A 443 22.23 30.78 -8.10
C VAL A 443 23.22 31.21 -7.03
N ARG A 444 23.31 32.53 -6.82
CA ARG A 444 24.19 33.13 -5.82
C ARG A 444 23.38 33.94 -4.81
N ILE A 445 23.56 33.62 -3.53
CA ILE A 445 23.17 34.47 -2.40
C ILE A 445 24.39 35.35 -2.04
N PRO A 446 24.32 36.68 -2.21
CA PRO A 446 25.49 37.54 -2.05
C PRO A 446 26.03 37.60 -0.61
N ALA A 447 27.34 37.75 -0.48
CA ALA A 447 28.01 38.10 0.76
C ALA A 447 27.34 39.30 1.46
N GLY A 448 27.31 39.27 2.80
CA GLY A 448 26.62 40.29 3.59
C GLY A 448 25.09 40.20 3.56
N THR A 449 24.50 39.20 2.90
CA THR A 449 23.06 38.87 3.07
C THR A 449 22.84 38.12 4.38
N LEU A 450 23.74 37.19 4.71
CA LEU A 450 23.68 36.34 5.89
C LEU A 450 24.56 36.91 7.02
N ARG A 451 24.34 36.50 8.27
CA ARG A 451 25.15 36.91 9.44
C ARG A 451 25.65 35.68 10.20
N ALA A 452 26.82 35.81 10.82
CA ALA A 452 27.42 34.78 11.67
C ALA A 452 26.41 34.15 12.65
N GLY A 453 26.41 32.81 12.73
CA GLY A 453 25.54 32.03 13.60
C GLY A 453 24.10 31.80 13.09
N GLN A 454 23.72 32.39 11.96
CA GLN A 454 22.41 32.13 11.34
C GLN A 454 22.40 30.81 10.56
N MET A 455 21.24 30.15 10.50
CA MET A 455 20.98 29.17 9.44
C MET A 455 20.44 29.86 8.19
N VAL A 456 20.80 29.32 7.04
CA VAL A 456 20.15 29.56 5.76
C VAL A 456 19.69 28.22 5.21
N ARG A 457 18.43 28.17 4.79
CA ARG A 457 17.80 26.94 4.30
C ARG A 457 16.93 27.22 3.09
N TRP A 458 16.81 26.25 2.20
CA TRP A 458 16.13 26.41 0.92
C TRP A 458 15.48 25.11 0.44
N PHE A 459 14.55 25.27 -0.49
CA PHE A 459 14.09 24.21 -1.37
C PHE A 459 14.10 24.72 -2.81
N VAL A 460 14.11 23.80 -3.76
CA VAL A 460 14.05 24.08 -5.19
C VAL A 460 12.71 23.60 -5.73
N THR A 461 12.08 24.40 -6.60
CA THR A 461 11.01 23.92 -7.47
C THR A 461 11.41 24.02 -8.93
N ALA A 462 10.93 23.09 -9.74
CA ALA A 462 11.11 23.11 -11.18
C ALA A 462 9.82 22.66 -11.87
N THR A 463 9.43 23.35 -12.93
CA THR A 463 8.21 23.07 -13.68
C THR A 463 8.57 22.79 -15.13
N ASP A 464 7.91 21.82 -15.75
CA ASP A 464 8.06 21.54 -17.17
C ASP A 464 7.04 22.30 -18.04
N THR A 465 7.22 22.24 -19.36
CA THR A 465 6.32 22.89 -20.34
C THR A 465 4.89 22.32 -20.38
N ALA A 466 4.63 21.20 -19.70
CA ALA A 466 3.29 20.64 -19.50
C ALA A 466 2.64 21.14 -18.19
N GLY A 467 3.35 21.92 -17.38
CA GLY A 467 2.90 22.48 -16.11
C GLY A 467 3.03 21.54 -14.91
N ARG A 468 3.80 20.45 -15.01
CA ARG A 468 4.08 19.57 -13.86
C ARG A 468 5.28 20.11 -13.10
N GLU A 469 5.11 20.20 -11.79
CA GLU A 469 6.11 20.71 -10.86
C GLU A 469 6.75 19.58 -10.06
N SER A 470 8.03 19.73 -9.78
CA SER A 470 8.81 18.92 -8.84
C SER A 470 9.43 19.81 -7.78
N ARG A 471 9.72 19.23 -6.61
CA ARG A 471 10.31 19.92 -5.46
C ARG A 471 11.45 19.10 -4.85
N LEU A 472 12.52 19.76 -4.42
CA LEU A 472 13.60 19.17 -3.62
C LEU A 472 13.87 20.02 -2.36
N PRO A 473 13.81 19.45 -1.14
CA PRO A 473 13.34 18.10 -0.84
C PRO A 473 11.85 17.92 -1.21
N ALA A 474 11.39 16.68 -1.39
CA ALA A 474 10.02 16.44 -1.88
C ALA A 474 8.93 16.88 -0.88
N PHE A 475 9.22 16.82 0.42
CA PHE A 475 8.33 17.23 1.53
C PHE A 475 6.91 16.66 1.43
N LEU A 476 6.82 15.36 1.16
CA LEU A 476 5.54 14.66 0.94
C LEU A 476 4.81 14.38 2.25
N LEU A 477 5.55 14.27 3.35
CA LEU A 477 5.04 14.04 4.70
C LEU A 477 5.41 15.24 5.56
N PRO A 478 4.53 16.25 5.72
CA PRO A 478 4.91 17.50 6.38
C PRO A 478 5.40 17.34 7.83
N GLN A 479 5.10 16.19 8.44
CA GLN A 479 5.59 15.82 9.76
C GLN A 479 6.88 14.97 9.71
N ASP A 480 7.09 14.16 8.68
CA ASP A 480 8.10 13.10 8.69
C ASP A 480 9.00 13.20 7.45
N SER A 481 9.27 14.42 7.00
CA SER A 481 10.23 14.68 5.93
C SER A 481 10.88 16.06 6.06
N PRO A 482 12.12 16.23 5.56
CA PRO A 482 12.76 17.54 5.51
C PRO A 482 11.95 18.52 4.65
N GLU A 483 11.71 19.71 5.19
CA GLU A 483 11.06 20.78 4.43
C GLU A 483 12.10 21.54 3.59
N TYR A 484 13.29 21.71 4.14
CA TYR A 484 14.42 22.41 3.51
C TYR A 484 15.71 21.60 3.60
N VAL A 485 16.62 21.86 2.67
CA VAL A 485 18.07 21.62 2.84
C VAL A 485 18.73 22.92 3.29
N GLY A 486 19.97 22.90 3.76
CA GLY A 486 20.58 24.13 4.27
C GLY A 486 22.00 24.02 4.79
N THR A 487 22.48 25.13 5.33
CA THR A 487 23.75 25.23 6.06
C THR A 487 23.68 26.34 7.12
N VAL A 488 24.76 26.48 7.89
CA VAL A 488 24.95 27.51 8.91
C VAL A 488 26.06 28.46 8.49
N VAL A 489 25.89 29.73 8.82
CA VAL A 489 26.94 30.74 8.65
C VAL A 489 27.92 30.63 9.81
N GLU A 490 29.19 30.39 9.50
CA GLU A 490 30.26 30.29 10.48
C GLU A 490 30.34 31.57 11.33
N ASP A 491 30.47 31.38 12.64
CA ASP A 491 30.87 32.44 13.57
C ASP A 491 32.37 32.28 13.86
N PRO A 492 33.26 33.05 13.21
CA PRO A 492 34.70 32.90 13.39
C PRO A 492 35.16 33.30 14.80
N SER A 493 34.31 33.96 15.61
CA SER A 493 34.62 34.27 17.01
C SER A 493 34.49 33.04 17.93
N LEU A 494 33.87 31.98 17.45
CA LEU A 494 33.67 30.75 18.18
C LEU A 494 34.96 29.93 18.27
N VAL A 495 35.72 30.16 19.34
CA VAL A 495 36.89 29.33 19.67
C VAL A 495 36.55 28.44 20.86
N ASN A 496 36.43 27.14 20.63
CA ASN A 496 36.13 26.18 21.68
C ASN A 496 36.66 24.77 21.37
N PRO A 497 36.94 23.93 22.39
CA PRO A 497 37.46 22.59 22.18
C PRO A 497 36.36 21.52 21.99
N LEU A 498 35.08 21.87 22.15
CA LEU A 498 33.98 20.92 21.98
C LEU A 498 33.43 21.00 20.55
N PRO A 499 32.92 19.88 20.01
CA PRO A 499 32.05 19.91 18.84
C PRO A 499 30.88 20.85 19.07
N VAL A 500 30.47 21.58 18.03
CA VAL A 500 29.34 22.51 18.11
C VAL A 500 28.10 21.86 17.50
N LEU A 501 27.05 21.77 18.31
CA LEU A 501 25.71 21.48 17.84
C LEU A 501 24.97 22.79 17.67
N HIS A 502 24.64 23.15 16.44
CA HIS A 502 23.72 24.24 16.17
C HIS A 502 22.29 23.72 16.24
N TRP A 503 21.47 24.35 17.07
CA TRP A 503 20.09 23.96 17.33
C TRP A 503 19.17 25.17 17.10
N PHE A 504 18.41 25.13 16.00
CA PHE A 504 17.49 26.20 15.63
C PHE A 504 16.07 25.79 15.92
N ILE A 505 15.33 26.64 16.63
CA ILE A 505 13.98 26.33 17.10
C ILE A 505 13.13 27.61 17.12
N GLU A 506 12.01 27.60 16.41
CA GLU A 506 11.12 28.75 16.30
C GLU A 506 10.40 29.05 17.62
N ASN A 507 9.98 27.98 18.32
CA ASN A 507 9.27 28.09 19.60
C ASN A 507 10.00 27.33 20.73
N PRO A 508 11.03 27.94 21.36
CA PRO A 508 11.76 27.32 22.47
C PRO A 508 10.88 26.96 23.67
N THR A 509 9.72 27.61 23.83
CA THR A 509 8.80 27.30 24.92
C THR A 509 8.07 25.99 24.66
N ALA A 510 7.67 25.72 23.42
CA ALA A 510 6.96 24.50 23.04
C ALA A 510 7.83 23.24 23.19
N ALA A 511 9.14 23.31 22.89
CA ALA A 511 10.08 22.21 23.14
C ALA A 511 10.17 21.80 24.64
N ASN A 512 9.78 22.67 25.57
CA ASN A 512 9.77 22.34 27.00
C ASN A 512 8.47 21.62 27.44
N SER A 513 7.68 21.11 26.51
CA SER A 513 6.43 20.38 26.76
C SER A 513 6.46 19.00 26.12
N ASP A 514 5.57 18.10 26.56
CA ASP A 514 5.47 16.75 25.99
C ASP A 514 4.97 16.77 24.53
N VAL A 515 4.26 17.83 24.13
CA VAL A 515 3.79 18.03 22.75
C VAL A 515 4.93 18.41 21.81
N GLY A 516 5.96 19.10 22.32
CA GLY A 516 7.12 19.49 21.53
C GLY A 516 6.86 20.56 20.46
N THR A 517 7.80 20.65 19.52
CA THR A 517 7.78 21.51 18.33
C THR A 517 8.75 20.96 17.28
N ARG A 518 8.91 21.66 16.16
CA ARG A 518 9.95 21.39 15.15
C ARG A 518 11.22 22.20 15.39
N CYS A 519 12.34 21.62 15.00
CA CYS A 519 13.65 22.27 15.01
C CYS A 519 14.50 21.87 13.79
N THR A 520 15.64 22.53 13.66
CA THR A 520 16.68 22.22 12.70
C THR A 520 17.99 22.05 13.46
N LEU A 521 18.76 21.02 13.13
CA LEU A 521 20.10 20.78 13.66
C LEU A 521 21.15 20.95 12.58
N PHE A 522 22.32 21.45 12.96
CA PHE A 522 23.51 21.36 12.14
C PHE A 522 24.68 20.87 13.01
N TYR A 523 25.29 19.77 12.59
CA TYR A 523 26.35 19.09 13.30
C TYR A 523 27.28 18.38 12.32
N ASP A 524 28.59 18.62 12.46
CA ASP A 524 29.65 17.95 11.66
C ASP A 524 29.42 18.03 10.13
N GLY A 525 28.98 19.19 9.64
CA GLY A 525 28.71 19.42 8.21
C GLY A 525 27.31 19.00 7.75
N GLU A 526 26.56 18.25 8.55
CA GLU A 526 25.25 17.72 8.20
C GLU A 526 24.12 18.65 8.67
N PHE A 527 23.11 18.84 7.82
CA PHE A 527 21.95 19.70 8.08
C PHE A 527 20.66 18.87 8.18
N TYR A 528 20.02 18.91 9.35
CA TYR A 528 18.81 18.16 9.65
C TYR A 528 17.65 19.11 9.87
N ASP A 529 16.67 19.13 8.98
CA ASP A 529 15.54 20.06 9.03
C ASP A 529 14.22 19.38 9.38
N ASN A 530 13.29 20.16 9.92
CA ASN A 530 11.95 19.72 10.31
C ASN A 530 11.94 18.58 11.34
N VAL A 531 12.98 18.46 12.15
CA VAL A 531 13.16 17.40 13.16
C VAL A 531 12.23 17.64 14.35
N ALA A 532 11.60 16.59 14.87
CA ALA A 532 10.74 16.69 16.04
C ALA A 532 11.58 16.88 17.31
N ILE A 533 11.07 17.66 18.26
CA ILE A 533 11.74 17.84 19.56
C ILE A 533 10.73 18.10 20.67
N ASN A 534 10.86 17.36 21.77
CA ASN A 534 10.06 17.52 22.98
C ASN A 534 10.91 17.27 24.25
N ILE A 535 10.30 17.47 25.41
CA ILE A 535 11.02 17.44 26.68
C ILE A 535 11.34 16.02 27.16
N HIS A 536 12.61 15.74 27.41
CA HIS A 536 13.06 14.44 27.93
C HIS A 536 13.06 14.36 29.46
N GLY A 537 12.45 13.31 29.99
CA GLY A 537 12.66 12.85 31.37
C GLY A 537 11.93 13.64 32.47
N GLN A 538 11.48 12.93 33.51
CA GLN A 538 10.65 13.49 34.60
C GLN A 538 11.36 14.56 35.43
N SER A 539 12.61 14.34 35.82
CA SER A 539 13.33 15.29 36.67
C SER A 539 13.77 16.55 35.93
N SER A 540 14.07 16.45 34.63
CA SER A 540 14.51 17.60 33.82
C SER A 540 13.42 18.68 33.74
N ARG A 541 12.15 18.28 33.78
CA ARG A 541 10.97 19.16 33.85
C ARG A 541 11.01 20.16 35.00
N GLY A 542 11.74 19.88 36.08
CA GLY A 542 11.95 20.81 37.19
C GLY A 542 13.17 21.73 37.06
N PHE A 543 14.11 21.46 36.15
CA PHE A 543 15.39 22.17 36.06
C PHE A 543 15.30 23.44 35.21
N PRO A 544 16.05 24.51 35.50
CA PRO A 544 16.17 25.67 34.60
C PRO A 544 16.64 25.30 33.19
N LYS A 545 17.49 24.28 33.05
CA LYS A 545 17.97 23.75 31.78
C LYS A 545 17.38 22.36 31.55
N LYS A 546 16.59 22.18 30.49
CA LYS A 546 15.85 20.94 30.17
C LYS A 546 16.65 20.05 29.24
N SER A 547 16.45 18.74 29.36
CA SER A 547 16.89 17.76 28.37
C SER A 547 15.79 17.55 27.33
N TYR A 548 16.15 17.06 26.15
CA TYR A 548 15.22 16.90 25.03
C TYR A 548 15.39 15.55 24.34
N ASP A 549 14.26 14.99 23.91
CA ASP A 549 14.20 13.90 22.93
C ASP A 549 14.11 14.57 21.55
N ILE A 550 14.81 14.02 20.57
CA ILE A 550 14.93 14.54 19.22
C ILE A 550 14.77 13.37 18.26
N ASP A 551 13.69 13.40 17.49
CA ASP A 551 13.29 12.29 16.63
C ASP A 551 13.48 12.69 15.16
N PHE A 552 14.30 11.93 14.44
CA PHE A 552 14.62 12.19 13.03
C PHE A 552 13.64 11.46 12.11
N HIS A 553 13.66 11.84 10.83
CA HIS A 553 12.83 11.20 9.83
C HIS A 553 13.44 9.85 9.44
N PRO A 554 12.63 8.82 9.15
CA PRO A 554 13.11 7.59 8.54
C PRO A 554 13.98 7.90 7.31
N GLY A 555 15.16 7.28 7.24
CA GLY A 555 16.13 7.52 6.17
C GLY A 555 16.91 8.83 6.26
N TYR A 556 16.68 9.66 7.28
CA TYR A 556 17.39 10.93 7.49
C TYR A 556 18.01 11.01 8.90
N ASN A 557 18.57 9.88 9.33
CA ASN A 557 19.05 9.61 10.68
C ASN A 557 20.32 10.40 11.08
N PHE A 558 20.50 10.63 12.37
CA PHE A 558 21.61 11.38 12.93
C PHE A 558 22.95 10.67 12.83
N LYS A 559 23.94 11.33 12.21
CA LYS A 559 25.32 10.85 12.11
C LYS A 559 26.15 11.34 13.29
N CYS A 560 26.45 10.43 14.23
CA CYS A 560 27.24 10.76 15.42
C CYS A 560 28.73 10.96 15.11
N ALA A 561 29.29 10.16 14.18
CA ALA A 561 30.67 10.23 13.71
C ALA A 561 30.83 9.51 12.36
N GLN A 562 31.90 9.83 11.62
CA GLN A 562 32.21 9.16 10.37
C GLN A 562 32.43 7.64 10.55
N GLY A 563 31.74 6.83 9.74
CA GLY A 563 31.85 5.37 9.76
C GLY A 563 31.18 4.69 10.95
N GLN A 564 30.34 5.41 11.71
CA GLN A 564 29.44 4.84 12.70
C GLN A 564 28.02 4.74 12.12
N PRO A 565 27.19 3.81 12.62
CA PRO A 565 25.77 3.79 12.31
C PRO A 565 25.11 5.12 12.65
N ARG A 566 24.11 5.51 11.85
CA ARG A 566 23.26 6.68 12.14
C ARG A 566 22.14 6.25 13.08
N ALA A 567 21.73 7.13 14.00
CA ALA A 567 20.62 6.88 14.91
C ALA A 567 19.37 7.64 14.47
N ASP A 568 18.24 6.94 14.44
CA ASP A 568 16.91 7.49 14.20
C ASP A 568 16.50 8.49 15.28
N ASP A 569 16.86 8.25 16.54
CA ASP A 569 16.56 9.13 17.66
C ASP A 569 17.80 9.46 18.51
N ILE A 570 17.85 10.69 19.04
CA ILE A 570 18.89 11.09 19.99
C ILE A 570 18.31 11.82 21.19
N ASN A 571 19.08 11.85 22.28
CA ASN A 571 18.79 12.68 23.44
C ASN A 571 19.81 13.81 23.58
N LEU A 572 19.31 15.06 23.66
CA LEU A 572 20.12 16.20 24.06
C LEU A 572 20.04 16.37 25.59
N MET A 573 20.99 15.74 26.28
CA MET A 573 21.00 15.62 27.72
C MET A 573 21.71 16.79 28.39
N THR A 574 20.99 17.50 29.26
CA THR A 574 21.63 18.49 30.14
C THR A 574 22.36 17.81 31.29
N THR A 575 23.49 18.41 31.67
CA THR A 575 24.27 18.01 32.84
C THR A 575 23.87 18.82 34.08
N TYR A 576 22.66 19.40 34.10
CA TYR A 576 22.23 20.29 35.19
C TYR A 576 22.35 19.68 36.61
N PRO A 577 21.90 18.41 36.86
CA PRO A 577 22.11 17.75 38.14
C PRO A 577 23.56 17.23 38.29
N ASP A 578 24.25 16.94 37.19
CA ASP A 578 25.63 16.46 37.18
C ASP A 578 26.64 17.62 37.16
N LYS A 579 27.04 18.08 38.33
CA LYS A 579 28.06 19.16 38.45
C LYS A 579 29.42 18.80 37.87
N ALA A 580 29.71 17.52 37.66
CA ALA A 580 30.96 17.09 37.03
C ALA A 580 30.86 17.06 35.50
N GLN A 581 29.65 17.11 34.94
CA GLN A 581 29.37 17.06 33.50
C GLN A 581 30.03 15.87 32.77
N MET A 582 30.19 14.74 33.44
CA MET A 582 30.96 13.61 32.89
C MET A 582 30.38 12.26 33.27
N ARG A 583 29.38 12.19 34.15
CA ARG A 583 28.89 10.92 34.69
C ARG A 583 28.28 10.02 33.62
N ASN A 584 27.53 10.57 32.66
CA ASN A 584 27.01 9.78 31.54
C ASN A 584 28.16 9.22 30.69
N ILE A 585 29.13 10.06 30.34
CA ILE A 585 30.29 9.68 29.52
C ILE A 585 31.12 8.59 30.21
N LEU A 586 31.40 8.75 31.50
CA LEU A 586 32.14 7.76 32.28
C LEU A 586 31.36 6.47 32.45
N ALA A 587 30.04 6.54 32.69
CA ALA A 587 29.21 5.36 32.86
C ALA A 587 29.20 4.51 31.59
N TYR A 588 28.78 5.09 30.45
CA TYR A 588 28.71 4.34 29.19
C TYR A 588 30.09 3.98 28.64
N GLY A 589 31.11 4.81 28.88
CA GLY A 589 32.51 4.45 28.56
C GLY A 589 32.97 3.20 29.31
N VAL A 590 32.60 3.03 30.58
CA VAL A 590 32.92 1.80 31.34
C VAL A 590 32.19 0.59 30.80
N TYR A 591 30.92 0.70 30.39
CA TYR A 591 30.19 -0.40 29.76
C TYR A 591 30.83 -0.81 28.44
N ARG A 592 31.16 0.16 27.57
CA ARG A 592 31.91 -0.09 26.33
C ARG A 592 33.22 -0.80 26.59
N ASP A 593 34.03 -0.27 27.50
CA ASP A 593 35.37 -0.82 27.80
C ASP A 593 35.29 -2.22 28.46
N ALA A 594 34.12 -2.58 29.00
CA ALA A 594 33.81 -3.89 29.56
C ALA A 594 33.14 -4.85 28.54
N ASP A 595 33.00 -4.45 27.27
CA ASP A 595 32.32 -5.23 26.21
C ASP A 595 30.86 -5.56 26.55
N CYS A 596 30.18 -4.63 27.22
CA CYS A 596 28.73 -4.68 27.46
C CYS A 596 28.00 -3.78 26.48
N PRO A 597 26.73 -4.08 26.12
CA PRO A 597 25.88 -3.13 25.40
C PRO A 597 25.88 -1.75 26.08
N TYR A 598 26.05 -0.70 25.29
CA TYR A 598 26.23 0.67 25.77
C TYR A 598 25.64 1.66 24.77
N HIS A 599 25.29 2.85 25.26
CA HIS A 599 24.95 3.98 24.40
C HIS A 599 26.17 4.85 24.12
N TRP A 600 26.36 5.26 22.88
CA TRP A 600 27.34 6.30 22.61
C TRP A 600 26.87 7.64 23.20
N VAL A 601 27.82 8.40 23.73
CA VAL A 601 27.56 9.69 24.36
C VAL A 601 28.79 10.59 24.27
N PHE A 602 28.60 11.85 23.90
CA PHE A 602 29.70 12.80 23.78
C PHE A 602 29.27 14.23 24.15
N PRO A 603 30.20 15.05 24.68
CA PRO A 603 29.89 16.41 25.06
C PRO A 603 29.90 17.35 23.87
N VAL A 604 28.92 18.26 23.82
CA VAL A 604 28.81 19.30 22.80
C VAL A 604 28.67 20.68 23.43
N ARG A 605 29.17 21.68 22.70
CA ARG A 605 28.77 23.08 22.86
C ARG A 605 27.51 23.30 22.04
N VAL A 606 26.43 23.75 22.66
CA VAL A 606 25.16 24.00 21.95
C VAL A 606 25.00 25.49 21.67
N GLN A 607 24.71 25.81 20.41
CA GLN A 607 24.28 27.12 19.94
C GLN A 607 22.79 27.06 19.67
N GLN A 608 21.95 27.66 20.52
CA GLN A 608 20.51 27.76 20.26
C GLN A 608 20.22 29.06 19.51
N ASN A 609 19.65 28.96 18.31
CA ASN A 609 19.31 30.12 17.47
C ASN A 609 20.49 31.11 17.29
N GLY A 610 21.69 30.58 17.07
CA GLY A 610 22.92 31.37 16.88
C GLY A 610 23.57 31.92 18.16
N ALA A 611 23.02 31.63 19.34
CA ALA A 611 23.57 32.09 20.61
C ALA A 611 23.94 30.94 21.55
N PHE A 612 24.95 31.15 22.39
CA PHE A 612 25.43 30.10 23.29
C PHE A 612 24.36 29.74 24.31
N TRP A 613 23.89 28.50 24.26
CA TRP A 613 22.89 27.97 25.18
C TRP A 613 23.53 27.22 26.35
N GLY A 614 24.63 26.51 26.10
CA GLY A 614 25.44 25.86 27.13
C GLY A 614 26.10 24.57 26.65
N THR A 615 26.69 23.82 27.57
CA THR A 615 27.18 22.47 27.32
C THR A 615 26.09 21.44 27.58
N ALA A 616 26.07 20.36 26.79
CA ALA A 616 25.18 19.23 26.92
C ALA A 616 25.89 17.96 26.45
N HIS A 617 25.27 16.81 26.65
CA HIS A 617 25.68 15.57 26.02
C HIS A 617 24.68 15.22 24.92
N VAL A 618 25.18 14.88 23.74
CA VAL A 618 24.37 14.13 22.76
C VAL A 618 24.56 12.67 23.07
N MET A 619 23.47 11.92 23.09
CA MET A 619 23.43 10.53 23.48
C MET A 619 22.47 9.77 22.56
N GLU A 620 22.83 8.54 22.22
CA GLU A 620 21.96 7.58 21.53
C GLU A 620 20.67 7.34 22.33
N ASN A 621 19.54 7.21 21.64
CA ASN A 621 18.33 6.67 22.24
C ASN A 621 18.36 5.13 22.17
N GLY A 622 17.89 4.46 23.22
CA GLY A 622 17.92 2.99 23.28
C GLY A 622 16.59 2.38 22.85
N ASP A 623 16.30 2.43 21.56
CA ASP A 623 15.16 1.80 20.87
C ASP A 623 15.63 0.58 20.04
N GLU A 624 14.87 0.17 19.01
CA GLU A 624 14.95 -1.16 18.38
C GLU A 624 16.22 -1.42 17.53
N ASP A 625 17.24 -0.58 17.66
CA ASP A 625 18.47 -0.55 16.84
C ASP A 625 19.57 -1.57 17.23
#